data_AF-A0A7R7XU36-F1
#
_entry.id   AF-A0A7R7XU36-F1
#
_cell.length_a   1.000
_cell.length_b   1.000
_cell.length_c   1.000
_cell.angle_alpha   90.00
_cell.angle_beta   90.00
_cell.angle_gamma   90.00
#
_symmetry.space_group_name_H-M   'P 1'
#
loop_
_entity.id
_entity.type
_entity.pdbx_description
1 polymer ?
#
loop_
_entity_poly.entity_id
_entity_poly.type
_entity_poly.pdbx_seq_one_letter_code
_entity_poly.pdbx_strand_id
1 'polypeptide(L)'
;MSEPAVDLSTPSHHSEAPNLSIPEPRTVSPAQHNPTLEEPPQEDQYGHYHGSASGFAFLQSVKDRLASLPSMSLDFSDYPLAVPGKRPGILPPKAITDTLVRDYFDFGLTTSRFVHEPTLRVAYEKLYSTQGDDGLGQDDVALVYMVVAMGSHYSQTNNVFCGFSASLQFFDMARQEIERESTKVTLSSLQTRLLMIHYLLNHSRMHDAWSSFGIIVRQAQALGLHRLSTGRPSNYVDHEYRKRVFWSIYTYDRVLSSIFGRPCALHDDDIDQEECALVNDDDVSISECRARDSTEASFCTAAALIHYARLAQILGMVLREFYSPRRRNHSLYSLQAAALNLQERLLSWQQSLPAYLNYLSLPPSAMSTMIQRQMCTLKLTFAHTSLLLYRPFMLYSIRANAQIPHDLEVWLGKCGDLSVEAANVVVAECQYLYERGLFSRVFWFVNYAQFAAIGTLYMHSCLWPDPRNVREVADNALAQFPVGVDGDLIGQRYLEILKELQELTLGFSLLDVGPNSALSLDSMSAKGISVFDDLLMNYGDPWGTGIGALWTNADNDGLPHIEP
;
A
#
# COMPACT_ATOMS: atom_id res chain seq x y z
N MET A 1 58.32 -4.21 -45.84
CA MET A 1 58.14 -4.00 -47.29
C MET A 1 56.88 -4.71 -47.73
N SER A 2 56.24 -4.17 -48.75
CA SER A 2 54.89 -4.38 -49.25
C SER A 2 54.46 -5.82 -49.64
N GLU A 3 53.13 -5.98 -49.70
CA GLU A 3 52.27 -6.92 -50.46
C GLU A 3 52.70 -7.22 -51.91
N PRO A 4 52.10 -8.21 -52.67
CA PRO A 4 50.71 -8.74 -52.61
C PRO A 4 50.62 -10.30 -52.63
N ALA A 5 49.52 -11.04 -52.91
CA ALA A 5 48.21 -10.76 -53.53
C ALA A 5 47.07 -11.74 -53.12
N VAL A 6 45.86 -11.53 -53.67
CA VAL A 6 44.57 -12.28 -53.50
C VAL A 6 43.81 -12.18 -54.85
N ASP A 7 42.93 -13.06 -55.36
CA ASP A 7 42.18 -14.26 -54.89
C ASP A 7 42.22 -15.41 -55.95
N LEU A 8 41.57 -16.57 -55.73
CA LEU A 8 40.57 -17.15 -56.67
C LEU A 8 39.78 -18.36 -56.11
N SER A 9 38.61 -18.05 -55.54
CA SER A 9 37.38 -18.84 -55.33
C SER A 9 37.19 -20.28 -55.91
N THR A 10 36.82 -21.21 -54.99
CA THR A 10 35.77 -22.29 -55.10
C THR A 10 35.97 -23.49 -56.09
N PRO A 11 35.28 -24.66 -55.92
CA PRO A 11 34.07 -24.92 -55.11
C PRO A 11 34.06 -26.15 -54.17
N SER A 12 32.91 -26.28 -53.50
CA SER A 12 32.48 -27.18 -52.41
C SER A 12 32.48 -28.70 -52.66
N HIS A 13 32.71 -29.47 -51.59
CA HIS A 13 31.97 -30.69 -51.27
C HIS A 13 31.92 -30.91 -49.74
N HIS A 14 30.72 -31.04 -49.17
CA HIS A 14 30.51 -31.55 -47.81
C HIS A 14 30.28 -33.08 -47.85
N SER A 15 30.79 -33.79 -46.84
CA SER A 15 30.57 -35.23 -46.61
C SER A 15 30.07 -35.43 -45.17
N GLU A 16 29.36 -36.54 -44.96
CA GLU A 16 28.37 -36.76 -43.90
C GLU A 16 28.96 -37.11 -42.51
N ALA A 17 28.14 -36.88 -41.47
CA ALA A 17 28.29 -37.44 -40.14
C ALA A 17 26.92 -38.00 -39.65
N PRO A 18 26.88 -39.02 -38.78
CA PRO A 18 25.74 -39.95 -38.71
C PRO A 18 24.54 -39.48 -37.87
N ASN A 19 23.35 -39.96 -38.26
CA ASN A 19 22.06 -39.68 -37.62
C ASN A 19 21.97 -40.19 -36.16
N LEU A 20 21.61 -39.28 -35.24
CA LEU A 20 20.99 -39.60 -33.95
C LEU A 20 19.50 -39.31 -34.03
N SER A 21 18.67 -40.36 -34.06
CA SER A 21 17.22 -40.26 -34.15
C SER A 21 16.61 -39.77 -32.83
N ILE A 22 16.08 -38.55 -32.84
CA ILE A 22 15.28 -37.97 -31.74
C ILE A 22 13.89 -38.63 -31.76
N PRO A 23 13.31 -39.06 -30.62
CA PRO A 23 11.95 -39.59 -30.58
C PRO A 23 10.93 -38.49 -30.91
N GLU A 24 9.97 -38.77 -31.79
CA GLU A 24 8.88 -37.83 -32.09
C GLU A 24 8.04 -37.53 -30.84
N PRO A 25 7.62 -36.27 -30.63
CA PRO A 25 6.75 -35.91 -29.53
C PRO A 25 5.38 -36.55 -29.73
N ARG A 26 4.91 -37.31 -28.72
CA ARG A 26 3.54 -37.83 -28.69
C ARG A 26 2.55 -36.67 -28.85
N THR A 27 1.71 -36.74 -29.87
CA THR A 27 0.60 -35.82 -30.09
C THR A 27 -0.41 -35.94 -28.96
N VAL A 28 -0.25 -35.09 -27.94
CA VAL A 28 -1.27 -34.86 -26.93
C VAL A 28 -2.49 -34.27 -27.65
N SER A 29 -3.64 -34.91 -27.51
CA SER A 29 -4.91 -34.41 -28.08
C SER A 29 -5.17 -32.97 -27.61
N PRO A 30 -5.77 -32.10 -28.43
CA PRO A 30 -6.01 -30.72 -28.00
C PRO A 30 -6.86 -30.71 -26.75
N ALA A 31 -6.31 -30.20 -25.64
CA ALA A 31 -7.10 -29.86 -24.48
C ALA A 31 -8.18 -28.88 -24.94
N GLN A 32 -9.44 -29.18 -24.62
CA GLN A 32 -10.58 -28.32 -24.97
C GLN A 32 -10.27 -26.90 -24.49
N HIS A 33 -10.04 -25.99 -25.42
CA HIS A 33 -9.95 -24.57 -25.09
C HIS A 33 -11.35 -24.13 -24.64
N ASN A 34 -11.52 -24.02 -23.32
CA ASN A 34 -12.49 -23.06 -22.81
C ASN A 34 -12.14 -21.70 -23.43
N PRO A 35 -13.13 -20.92 -23.92
CA PRO A 35 -12.87 -19.60 -24.45
C PRO A 35 -12.33 -18.72 -23.33
N THR A 36 -11.01 -18.53 -23.31
CA THR A 36 -10.37 -17.50 -22.49
C THR A 36 -10.85 -16.16 -23.04
N LEU A 37 -11.86 -15.59 -22.39
CA LEU A 37 -12.21 -14.18 -22.52
C LEU A 37 -10.91 -13.39 -22.44
N GLU A 38 -10.59 -12.64 -23.51
CA GLU A 38 -9.41 -11.80 -23.55
C GLU A 38 -9.37 -10.91 -22.32
N GLU A 39 -8.19 -10.76 -21.71
CA GLU A 39 -8.10 -9.87 -20.56
C GLU A 39 -8.36 -8.44 -21.03
N PRO A 40 -9.13 -7.65 -20.25
CA PRO A 40 -9.32 -6.24 -20.55
C PRO A 40 -7.95 -5.55 -20.61
N PRO A 41 -7.78 -4.50 -21.42
CA PRO A 41 -6.50 -3.80 -21.53
C PRO A 41 -6.02 -3.35 -20.14
N GLN A 42 -4.87 -3.90 -19.73
CA GLN A 42 -4.21 -3.59 -18.46
C GLN A 42 -3.27 -2.37 -18.59
N GLU A 43 -3.46 -1.56 -19.63
CA GLU A 43 -2.67 -0.36 -19.90
C GLU A 43 -3.57 0.88 -19.83
N ASP A 44 -3.09 1.95 -19.21
CA ASP A 44 -3.74 3.26 -19.28
C ASP A 44 -3.50 3.94 -20.64
N GLN A 45 -4.09 5.13 -20.85
CA GLN A 45 -3.96 5.88 -22.10
C GLN A 45 -2.53 6.34 -22.46
N TYR A 46 -1.54 6.11 -21.58
CA TYR A 46 -0.12 6.40 -21.79
C TYR A 46 0.73 5.13 -21.96
N GLY A 47 0.11 3.94 -21.92
CA GLY A 47 0.80 2.66 -22.01
C GLY A 47 1.40 2.17 -20.70
N HIS A 48 1.00 2.71 -19.53
CA HIS A 48 1.47 2.16 -18.27
C HIS A 48 0.68 0.92 -17.88
N TYR A 49 1.39 -0.17 -17.62
CA TYR A 49 0.81 -1.41 -17.13
C TYR A 49 0.30 -1.31 -15.68
N HIS A 50 -0.96 -1.65 -15.46
CA HIS A 50 -1.66 -1.78 -14.18
C HIS A 50 -2.20 -3.21 -14.03
N GLY A 51 -1.55 -4.02 -13.19
CA GLY A 51 -1.88 -5.43 -13.04
C GLY A 51 -3.11 -5.69 -12.17
N SER A 52 -3.56 -6.94 -12.16
CA SER A 52 -4.87 -7.36 -11.65
C SER A 52 -5.22 -7.05 -10.18
N ALA A 53 -4.24 -6.73 -9.31
CA ALA A 53 -4.50 -6.30 -7.93
C ALA A 53 -4.81 -4.79 -7.80
N SER A 54 -4.47 -3.99 -8.82
CA SER A 54 -4.67 -2.54 -8.81
C SER A 54 -6.15 -2.16 -8.76
N GLY A 55 -6.43 -1.00 -8.16
CA GLY A 55 -7.76 -0.39 -8.23
C GLY A 55 -8.22 -0.13 -9.68
N PHE A 56 -7.29 0.29 -10.55
CA PHE A 56 -7.52 0.42 -12.00
C PHE A 56 -8.04 -0.88 -12.61
N ALA A 57 -7.28 -1.98 -12.47
CA ALA A 57 -7.62 -3.25 -13.11
C ALA A 57 -8.89 -3.87 -12.52
N PHE A 58 -9.19 -3.63 -11.24
CA PHE A 58 -10.45 -4.02 -10.62
C PHE A 58 -11.65 -3.30 -11.28
N LEU A 59 -11.63 -1.95 -11.35
CA LEU A 59 -12.72 -1.17 -11.95
C LEU A 59 -12.85 -1.39 -13.47
N GLN A 60 -11.74 -1.51 -14.20
CA GLN A 60 -11.74 -1.81 -15.63
C GLN A 60 -12.25 -3.24 -15.89
N SER A 61 -11.86 -4.23 -15.08
CA SER A 61 -12.38 -5.60 -15.17
C SER A 61 -13.87 -5.70 -14.90
N VAL A 62 -14.45 -4.77 -14.13
CA VAL A 62 -15.89 -4.63 -13.98
C VAL A 62 -16.50 -4.03 -15.23
N LYS A 63 -16.03 -2.84 -15.64
CA LYS A 63 -16.58 -2.06 -16.77
C LYS A 63 -16.80 -2.93 -18.00
N ASP A 64 -15.78 -3.69 -18.38
CA ASP A 64 -15.83 -4.55 -19.58
C ASP A 64 -16.70 -5.80 -19.40
N ARG A 65 -17.07 -6.17 -18.17
CA ARG A 65 -17.93 -7.33 -17.86
C ARG A 65 -19.37 -6.95 -17.56
N LEU A 66 -19.65 -5.73 -17.11
CA LEU A 66 -21.01 -5.22 -16.96
C LEU A 66 -21.60 -4.77 -18.29
N ALA A 67 -20.77 -4.53 -19.32
CA ALA A 67 -21.09 -4.42 -20.76
C ALA A 67 -22.09 -3.32 -21.20
N SER A 68 -22.90 -2.77 -20.30
CA SER A 68 -23.83 -1.64 -20.50
C SER A 68 -23.25 -0.31 -20.04
N LEU A 69 -22.08 -0.31 -19.38
CA LEU A 69 -21.46 0.89 -18.81
C LEU A 69 -20.66 1.69 -19.85
N PRO A 70 -20.93 3.01 -20.01
CA PRO A 70 -20.10 3.93 -20.79
C PRO A 70 -18.59 3.89 -20.48
N SER A 71 -17.81 4.46 -21.40
CA SER A 71 -16.35 4.41 -21.38
C SER A 71 -15.72 5.32 -20.31
N MET A 72 -15.50 4.78 -19.11
CA MET A 72 -14.76 5.47 -18.04
C MET A 72 -13.34 5.89 -18.45
N SER A 73 -12.94 7.12 -18.11
CA SER A 73 -11.62 7.70 -18.41
C SER A 73 -10.65 7.54 -17.24
N LEU A 74 -9.85 6.48 -17.25
CA LEU A 74 -8.85 6.18 -16.22
C LEU A 74 -7.46 6.74 -16.58
N ASP A 75 -7.21 8.00 -16.23
CA ASP A 75 -5.87 8.62 -16.28
C ASP A 75 -5.11 8.37 -14.97
N PHE A 76 -3.84 7.94 -15.04
CA PHE A 76 -2.94 7.76 -13.88
C PHE A 76 -1.59 8.49 -14.04
N SER A 77 -1.39 9.30 -15.09
CA SER A 77 -0.10 9.95 -15.39
C SER A 77 0.44 10.84 -14.28
N ASP A 78 1.77 10.87 -14.14
CA ASP A 78 2.48 11.75 -13.22
C ASP A 78 2.45 13.21 -13.71
N TYR A 79 2.07 14.14 -12.83
CA TYR A 79 2.10 15.57 -13.14
C TYR A 79 3.50 16.16 -12.87
N PRO A 80 4.05 17.04 -13.71
CA PRO A 80 5.35 17.66 -13.44
C PRO A 80 5.29 18.45 -12.12
N LEU A 81 6.31 18.26 -11.28
CA LEU A 81 6.51 19.11 -10.11
C LEU A 81 6.78 20.54 -10.60
N ALA A 82 6.22 21.53 -9.90
CA ALA A 82 6.50 22.92 -10.22
C ALA A 82 8.00 23.20 -10.16
N VAL A 83 8.51 24.07 -11.03
CA VAL A 83 9.92 24.49 -10.95
C VAL A 83 10.07 25.34 -9.68
N PRO A 84 10.99 25.01 -8.76
CA PRO A 84 11.16 25.76 -7.52
C PRO A 84 11.60 27.20 -7.81
N GLY A 85 11.18 28.10 -6.91
CA GLY A 85 11.57 29.51 -6.96
C GLY A 85 13.05 29.76 -6.68
N LYS A 86 13.40 31.03 -6.49
CA LYS A 86 14.78 31.45 -6.21
C LYS A 86 15.29 30.83 -4.90
N ARG A 87 16.36 30.05 -4.99
CA ARG A 87 16.92 29.23 -3.89
C ARG A 87 17.13 30.02 -2.58
N PRO A 88 16.64 29.54 -1.42
CA PRO A 88 17.16 29.95 -0.13
C PRO A 88 18.54 29.28 0.04
N GLY A 89 19.61 30.08 0.16
CA GLY A 89 20.99 29.55 0.23
C GLY A 89 21.39 28.97 1.60
N ILE A 90 20.45 28.86 2.55
CA ILE A 90 20.66 28.47 3.94
C ILE A 90 19.39 27.73 4.41
N LEU A 91 19.53 26.80 5.38
CA LEU A 91 18.40 26.29 6.17
C LEU A 91 17.55 27.43 6.78
N PRO A 92 16.28 27.15 7.16
CA PRO A 92 15.48 28.10 7.95
C PRO A 92 16.22 28.58 9.21
N PRO A 93 15.80 29.69 9.85
CA PRO A 93 16.21 30.01 11.22
C PRO A 93 16.04 28.81 12.15
N LYS A 94 17.01 28.53 13.03
CA LYS A 94 17.06 27.27 13.82
C LYS A 94 15.72 26.91 14.49
N ALA A 95 15.04 27.87 15.12
CA ALA A 95 13.74 27.62 15.78
C ALA A 95 12.63 27.12 14.82
N ILE A 96 12.69 27.50 13.54
CA ILE A 96 11.78 26.99 12.50
C ILE A 96 12.19 25.56 12.14
N THR A 97 13.49 25.30 11.90
CA THR A 97 13.98 23.92 11.64
C THR A 97 13.69 22.97 12.79
N ASP A 98 13.88 23.39 14.05
CA ASP A 98 13.54 22.61 15.25
C ASP A 98 12.03 22.26 15.29
N THR A 99 11.18 23.09 14.69
CA THR A 99 9.74 22.85 14.56
C THR A 99 9.44 21.92 13.38
N LEU A 100 10.04 22.14 12.20
CA LEU A 100 9.84 21.28 11.03
C LEU A 100 10.37 19.86 11.24
N VAL A 101 11.48 19.69 11.97
CA VAL A 101 11.97 18.35 12.35
C VAL A 101 10.98 17.64 13.28
N ARG A 102 10.33 18.37 14.20
CA ARG A 102 9.25 17.81 15.03
C ARG A 102 8.03 17.44 14.19
N ASP A 103 7.58 18.33 13.31
CA ASP A 103 6.46 18.07 12.38
C ASP A 103 6.73 16.81 11.52
N TYR A 104 7.99 16.59 11.10
CA TYR A 104 8.40 15.36 10.45
C TYR A 104 8.25 14.13 11.37
N PHE A 105 8.73 14.14 12.61
CA PHE A 105 8.64 12.96 13.48
C PHE A 105 7.23 12.68 14.03
N ASP A 106 6.36 13.69 14.13
CA ASP A 106 4.97 13.57 14.59
C ASP A 106 3.98 13.19 13.47
N PHE A 107 4.24 13.61 12.22
CA PHE A 107 3.35 13.36 11.08
C PHE A 107 3.98 12.54 9.94
N GLY A 108 5.28 12.70 9.69
CA GLY A 108 6.00 12.04 8.60
C GLY A 108 6.48 10.63 8.94
N LEU A 109 6.04 9.65 8.15
CA LEU A 109 6.53 8.27 8.20
C LEU A 109 6.55 7.66 9.62
N THR A 110 5.55 8.00 10.43
CA THR A 110 5.45 7.62 11.85
C THR A 110 5.54 6.11 12.07
N THR A 111 5.00 5.32 11.15
CA THR A 111 5.05 3.85 11.14
C THR A 111 6.43 3.29 10.76
N SER A 112 7.25 4.04 10.03
CA SER A 112 8.52 3.54 9.48
C SER A 112 9.77 4.04 10.21
N ARG A 113 9.76 5.27 10.77
CA ARG A 113 10.84 5.91 11.58
C ARG A 113 12.27 5.37 11.35
N PHE A 114 12.71 5.37 10.09
CA PHE A 114 14.02 4.86 9.67
C PHE A 114 15.14 5.92 9.72
N VAL A 115 14.90 7.07 10.36
CA VAL A 115 15.89 8.13 10.60
C VAL A 115 16.06 8.28 12.12
N HIS A 116 17.31 8.28 12.60
CA HIS A 116 17.60 8.38 14.04
C HIS A 116 17.57 9.83 14.49
N GLU A 117 16.56 10.19 15.28
CA GLU A 117 16.35 11.58 15.70
C GLU A 117 17.55 12.22 16.43
N PRO A 118 18.20 11.57 17.43
CA PRO A 118 19.40 12.11 18.07
C PRO A 118 20.57 12.35 17.10
N THR A 119 20.82 11.45 16.15
CA THR A 119 21.89 11.63 15.15
C THR A 119 21.57 12.75 14.17
N LEU A 120 20.33 12.83 13.69
CA LEU A 120 19.87 13.91 12.82
C LEU A 120 19.99 15.28 13.52
N ARG A 121 19.67 15.34 14.82
CA ARG A 121 19.78 16.57 15.63
C ARG A 121 21.21 17.09 15.65
N VAL A 122 22.18 16.22 15.96
CA VAL A 122 23.61 16.56 15.92
C VAL A 122 24.06 16.97 14.51
N ALA A 123 23.50 16.40 13.45
CA ALA A 123 23.80 16.79 12.07
C ALA A 123 23.30 18.20 11.75
N TYR A 124 22.01 18.51 11.93
CA TYR A 124 21.52 19.84 11.57
C TYR A 124 22.06 20.94 12.50
N GLU A 125 22.36 20.64 13.77
CA GLU A 125 22.98 21.61 14.68
C GLU A 125 24.38 22.03 14.23
N LYS A 126 25.18 21.10 13.68
CA LYS A 126 26.50 21.42 13.09
C LYS A 126 26.38 22.45 11.96
N LEU A 127 25.39 22.30 11.08
CA LEU A 127 25.16 23.21 9.94
C LEU A 127 24.88 24.67 10.37
N TYR A 128 24.35 24.89 11.59
CA TYR A 128 24.23 26.24 12.15
C TYR A 128 25.52 26.77 12.79
N SER A 129 26.42 25.88 13.21
CA SER A 129 27.63 26.23 13.96
C SER A 129 28.84 26.58 13.09
N THR A 130 28.97 26.00 11.88
CA THR A 130 30.23 26.05 11.11
C THR A 130 30.31 27.11 10.02
N GLN A 131 29.23 27.87 9.75
CA GLN A 131 29.18 28.95 8.74
C GLN A 131 29.70 28.58 7.34
N GLY A 132 29.63 27.30 6.94
CA GLY A 132 30.03 26.82 5.60
C GLY A 132 31.36 26.05 5.51
N ASP A 133 31.92 25.58 6.64
CA ASP A 133 32.89 24.48 6.67
C ASP A 133 32.22 23.24 7.26
N ASP A 134 31.48 22.52 6.42
CA ASP A 134 30.30 21.75 6.86
C ASP A 134 30.60 20.55 7.78
N GLY A 135 31.78 19.95 7.66
CA GLY A 135 32.24 18.81 8.48
C GLY A 135 31.35 17.55 8.43
N LEU A 136 30.34 17.54 7.56
CA LEU A 136 29.31 16.51 7.37
C LEU A 136 29.44 15.91 5.97
N GLY A 137 28.98 14.67 5.80
CA GLY A 137 28.86 14.09 4.47
C GLY A 137 27.73 14.76 3.70
N GLN A 138 27.90 14.91 2.39
CA GLN A 138 26.86 15.47 1.51
C GLN A 138 25.53 14.71 1.62
N ASP A 139 25.58 13.38 1.75
CA ASP A 139 24.40 12.54 2.00
C ASP A 139 23.66 12.89 3.31
N ASP A 140 24.38 13.33 4.35
CA ASP A 140 23.80 13.74 5.63
C ASP A 140 23.14 15.13 5.50
N VAL A 141 23.75 16.04 4.74
CA VAL A 141 23.16 17.35 4.41
C VAL A 141 21.87 17.17 3.60
N ALA A 142 21.89 16.26 2.62
CA ALA A 142 20.71 15.90 1.84
C ALA A 142 19.60 15.30 2.72
N LEU A 143 19.95 14.47 3.70
CA LEU A 143 19.00 13.89 4.66
C LEU A 143 18.35 14.99 5.52
N VAL A 144 19.13 15.97 6.00
CA VAL A 144 18.59 17.13 6.73
C VAL A 144 17.63 17.93 5.85
N TYR A 145 18.01 18.27 4.60
CA TYR A 145 17.10 18.98 3.69
C TYR A 145 15.81 18.19 3.44
N MET A 146 15.89 16.87 3.30
CA MET A 146 14.72 16.04 3.04
C MET A 146 13.80 15.91 4.25
N VAL A 147 14.34 15.85 5.47
CA VAL A 147 13.53 15.94 6.70
C VAL A 147 12.86 17.31 6.82
N VAL A 148 13.58 18.39 6.54
CA VAL A 148 13.01 19.77 6.53
C VAL A 148 11.93 19.91 5.46
N ALA A 149 12.10 19.30 4.27
CA ALA A 149 11.08 19.26 3.23
C ALA A 149 9.80 18.55 3.69
N MET A 150 9.93 17.36 4.30
CA MET A 150 8.79 16.63 4.84
C MET A 150 8.10 17.39 5.99
N GLY A 151 8.87 18.01 6.88
CA GLY A 151 8.35 18.88 7.94
C GLY A 151 7.58 20.07 7.38
N SER A 152 8.16 20.78 6.41
CA SER A 152 7.50 21.90 5.70
C SER A 152 6.20 21.46 5.04
N HIS A 153 6.17 20.26 4.44
CA HIS A 153 4.99 19.69 3.80
C HIS A 153 3.87 19.37 4.79
N TYR A 154 4.20 18.91 6.01
CA TYR A 154 3.20 18.61 7.05
C TYR A 154 2.87 19.79 7.98
N SER A 155 3.60 20.91 7.88
CA SER A 155 3.35 22.08 8.71
C SER A 155 1.95 22.66 8.50
N GLN A 156 1.29 23.02 9.59
CA GLN A 156 -0.02 23.70 9.55
C GLN A 156 0.07 25.17 9.09
N THR A 157 1.30 25.69 8.93
CA THR A 157 1.57 27.07 8.50
C THR A 157 2.03 27.11 7.05
N ASN A 158 1.66 28.16 6.32
CA ASN A 158 2.11 28.39 4.94
C ASN A 158 2.88 29.72 4.88
N ASN A 159 4.18 29.66 4.61
CA ASN A 159 5.08 30.83 4.56
C ASN A 159 6.34 30.50 3.73
N VAL A 160 7.39 31.31 3.80
CA VAL A 160 8.64 31.09 3.02
C VAL A 160 9.43 29.84 3.41
N PHE A 161 9.15 29.23 4.57
CA PHE A 161 9.79 28.01 5.08
C PHE A 161 8.82 26.84 5.34
N CYS A 162 7.51 27.07 5.24
CA CYS A 162 6.48 26.09 5.57
C CYS A 162 5.42 26.01 4.45
N GLY A 163 4.84 24.83 4.22
CA GLY A 163 3.90 24.57 3.13
C GLY A 163 4.57 24.09 1.83
N PHE A 164 3.74 23.83 0.81
CA PHE A 164 4.11 23.17 -0.46
C PHE A 164 5.28 23.84 -1.21
N SER A 165 5.24 25.17 -1.35
CA SER A 165 6.26 25.90 -2.11
C SER A 165 7.63 25.83 -1.44
N ALA A 166 7.68 25.88 -0.11
CA ALA A 166 8.90 25.74 0.66
C ALA A 166 9.38 24.29 0.68
N SER A 167 8.48 23.31 0.87
CA SER A 167 8.85 21.89 0.89
C SER A 167 9.47 21.44 -0.43
N LEU A 168 8.99 21.96 -1.56
CA LEU A 168 9.52 21.68 -2.88
C LEU A 168 10.94 22.24 -3.07
N GLN A 169 11.21 23.45 -2.55
CA GLN A 169 12.57 24.01 -2.56
C GLN A 169 13.54 23.17 -1.73
N PHE A 170 13.14 22.68 -0.55
CA PHE A 170 13.97 21.80 0.28
C PHE A 170 14.19 20.42 -0.37
N PHE A 171 13.15 19.85 -1.00
CA PHE A 171 13.23 18.60 -1.77
C PHE A 171 14.22 18.72 -2.93
N ASP A 172 14.18 19.82 -3.71
CA ASP A 172 15.11 20.03 -4.82
C ASP A 172 16.55 20.34 -4.37
N MET A 173 16.76 20.86 -3.15
CA MET A 173 18.09 20.95 -2.54
C MET A 173 18.60 19.56 -2.14
N ALA A 174 17.78 18.73 -1.48
CA ALA A 174 18.14 17.35 -1.14
C ALA A 174 18.49 16.53 -2.40
N ARG A 175 17.71 16.67 -3.48
CA ARG A 175 17.98 16.08 -4.79
C ARG A 175 19.36 16.48 -5.33
N GLN A 176 19.66 17.78 -5.36
CA GLN A 176 20.93 18.30 -5.89
C GLN A 176 22.14 17.78 -5.11
N GLU A 177 22.05 17.68 -3.79
CA GLU A 177 23.14 17.11 -2.98
C GLU A 177 23.34 15.61 -3.29
N ILE A 178 22.27 14.84 -3.47
CA ILE A 178 22.32 13.41 -3.84
C ILE A 178 22.81 13.16 -5.30
N GLU A 179 22.69 14.15 -6.17
CA GLU A 179 23.11 14.08 -7.58
C GLU A 179 24.54 14.60 -7.82
N ARG A 180 25.05 15.46 -6.93
CA ARG A 180 26.35 16.15 -7.08
C ARG A 180 27.55 15.23 -6.94
N GLU A 181 27.50 14.30 -5.99
CA GLU A 181 28.60 13.38 -5.73
C GLU A 181 28.04 12.07 -5.15
N SER A 182 28.32 10.94 -5.81
CA SER A 182 28.65 9.65 -5.18
C SER A 182 28.30 8.45 -6.09
N THR A 183 29.34 7.68 -6.45
CA THR A 183 29.19 6.30 -6.96
C THR A 183 28.94 5.27 -5.85
N LYS A 184 29.02 5.69 -4.58
CA LYS A 184 28.96 4.86 -3.38
C LYS A 184 27.64 5.08 -2.65
N VAL A 185 26.83 4.03 -2.53
CA VAL A 185 25.64 4.06 -1.67
C VAL A 185 26.06 4.16 -0.20
N THR A 186 25.47 5.10 0.54
CA THR A 186 25.57 5.21 2.01
C THR A 186 24.20 5.03 2.66
N LEU A 187 24.15 4.80 3.99
CA LEU A 187 22.88 4.71 4.72
C LEU A 187 22.08 6.00 4.58
N SER A 188 22.72 7.16 4.80
CA SER A 188 22.12 8.49 4.65
C SER A 188 21.59 8.72 3.22
N SER A 189 22.35 8.33 2.18
CA SER A 189 21.88 8.42 0.78
C SER A 189 20.59 7.62 0.54
N LEU A 190 20.48 6.45 1.17
CA LEU A 190 19.34 5.54 1.00
C LEU A 190 18.12 6.02 1.79
N GLN A 191 18.34 6.55 3.00
CA GLN A 191 17.31 7.22 3.82
C GLN A 191 16.74 8.43 3.07
N THR A 192 17.60 9.29 2.52
CA THR A 192 17.21 10.45 1.71
C THR A 192 16.40 10.02 0.48
N ARG A 193 16.89 9.06 -0.31
CA ARG A 193 16.16 8.56 -1.48
C ARG A 193 14.81 7.96 -1.10
N LEU A 194 14.70 7.23 0.01
CA LEU A 194 13.43 6.65 0.47
C LEU A 194 12.44 7.74 0.94
N LEU A 195 12.91 8.80 1.60
CA LEU A 195 12.11 9.98 1.89
C LEU A 195 11.66 10.70 0.61
N MET A 196 12.50 10.78 -0.42
CA MET A 196 12.13 11.33 -1.73
C MET A 196 11.02 10.50 -2.40
N ILE A 197 11.01 9.17 -2.29
CA ILE A 197 9.89 8.33 -2.77
C ILE A 197 8.60 8.72 -2.06
N HIS A 198 8.62 8.82 -0.73
CA HIS A 198 7.42 9.21 0.01
C HIS A 198 6.96 10.63 -0.36
N TYR A 199 7.88 11.58 -0.55
CA TYR A 199 7.55 12.91 -1.06
C TYR A 199 6.87 12.84 -2.43
N LEU A 200 7.43 12.11 -3.40
CA LEU A 200 6.87 11.91 -4.73
C LEU A 200 5.45 11.29 -4.69
N LEU A 201 5.23 10.30 -3.81
CA LEU A 201 3.91 9.68 -3.61
C LEU A 201 2.87 10.68 -3.06
N ASN A 202 3.25 11.55 -2.12
CA ASN A 202 2.37 12.65 -1.69
C ASN A 202 2.15 13.72 -2.79
N HIS A 203 2.95 13.77 -3.86
CA HIS A 203 2.91 14.85 -4.87
C HIS A 203 2.49 14.38 -6.27
N SER A 204 1.68 13.32 -6.39
CA SER A 204 1.16 12.84 -7.68
C SER A 204 2.24 12.40 -8.68
N ARG A 205 3.36 11.87 -8.15
CA ARG A 205 4.50 11.32 -8.90
C ARG A 205 4.63 9.81 -8.67
N MET A 206 3.56 9.07 -8.90
CA MET A 206 3.46 7.66 -8.54
C MET A 206 4.33 6.77 -9.46
N HIS A 207 4.40 7.06 -10.75
CA HIS A 207 5.22 6.31 -11.71
C HIS A 207 6.73 6.58 -11.55
N ASP A 208 7.10 7.81 -11.24
CA ASP A 208 8.48 8.18 -10.90
C ASP A 208 8.90 7.63 -9.54
N ALA A 209 8.00 7.62 -8.56
CA ALA A 209 8.21 6.96 -7.27
C ALA A 209 8.45 5.46 -7.48
N TRP A 210 7.63 4.76 -8.25
CA TRP A 210 7.81 3.34 -8.58
C TRP A 210 9.18 3.07 -9.23
N SER A 211 9.52 3.85 -10.26
CA SER A 211 10.77 3.67 -11.02
C SER A 211 12.01 3.95 -10.17
N SER A 212 11.97 5.03 -9.37
CA SER A 212 13.05 5.40 -8.45
C SER A 212 13.17 4.40 -7.27
N PHE A 213 12.05 3.83 -6.82
CA PHE A 213 12.03 2.82 -5.77
C PHE A 213 12.71 1.52 -6.21
N GLY A 214 12.59 1.13 -7.48
CA GLY A 214 13.36 0.00 -8.04
C GLY A 214 14.88 0.18 -7.90
N ILE A 215 15.39 1.40 -8.01
CA ILE A 215 16.81 1.71 -7.77
C ILE A 215 17.16 1.53 -6.29
N ILE A 216 16.30 2.03 -5.38
CA ILE A 216 16.48 1.91 -3.92
C ILE A 216 16.55 0.44 -3.48
N VAL A 217 15.70 -0.45 -4.03
CA VAL A 217 15.76 -1.89 -3.75
C VAL A 217 17.12 -2.47 -4.14
N ARG A 218 17.65 -2.13 -5.33
CA ARG A 218 18.99 -2.57 -5.75
C ARG A 218 20.11 -1.99 -4.91
N GLN A 219 19.99 -0.73 -4.46
CA GLN A 219 20.95 -0.10 -3.56
C GLN A 219 20.95 -0.73 -2.16
N ALA A 220 19.78 -1.09 -1.60
CA ALA A 220 19.65 -1.82 -0.35
C ALA A 220 20.21 -3.25 -0.44
N GLN A 221 20.02 -3.91 -1.59
CA GLN A 221 20.65 -5.20 -1.89
C GLN A 221 22.18 -5.08 -1.95
N ALA A 222 22.71 -4.07 -2.67
CA ALA A 222 24.16 -3.81 -2.77
C ALA A 222 24.81 -3.44 -1.44
N LEU A 223 24.08 -2.79 -0.53
CA LEU A 223 24.50 -2.54 0.86
C LEU A 223 24.36 -3.76 1.79
N GLY A 224 23.82 -4.88 1.32
CA GLY A 224 23.61 -6.08 2.12
C GLY A 224 22.51 -5.95 3.18
N LEU A 225 21.62 -4.96 3.11
CA LEU A 225 20.66 -4.67 4.19
C LEU A 225 19.60 -5.77 4.39
N HIS A 226 19.42 -6.63 3.40
CA HIS A 226 18.56 -7.82 3.42
C HIS A 226 19.22 -9.02 4.12
N ARG A 227 20.50 -8.92 4.52
CA ARG A 227 21.26 -10.00 5.13
C ARG A 227 21.44 -9.81 6.64
N LEU A 228 21.41 -10.94 7.36
CA LEU A 228 21.79 -11.00 8.77
C LEU A 228 23.24 -10.50 8.98
N SER A 229 23.40 -9.51 9.86
CA SER A 229 24.72 -9.03 10.28
C SER A 229 25.22 -9.87 11.45
N THR A 230 26.29 -10.65 11.24
CA THR A 230 26.88 -11.50 12.28
C THR A 230 27.99 -10.80 13.07
N GLY A 231 28.01 -10.98 14.39
CA GLY A 231 29.04 -10.43 15.28
C GLY A 231 28.57 -9.18 16.03
N ARG A 232 29.43 -8.64 16.90
CA ARG A 232 29.10 -7.45 17.70
C ARG A 232 29.21 -6.17 16.84
N PRO A 233 28.17 -5.33 16.75
CA PRO A 233 28.27 -4.05 16.05
C PRO A 233 29.34 -3.13 16.65
N SER A 234 30.07 -2.41 15.80
CA SER A 234 30.93 -1.29 16.18
C SER A 234 30.16 0.01 16.39
N ASN A 235 28.96 0.11 15.81
CA ASN A 235 28.00 1.20 15.97
C ASN A 235 26.58 0.62 16.00
N TYR A 236 25.93 0.63 17.16
CA TYR A 236 24.58 0.07 17.31
C TYR A 236 23.50 0.94 16.63
N VAL A 237 23.70 2.25 16.48
CA VAL A 237 22.79 3.12 15.69
C VAL A 237 22.78 2.69 14.22
N ASP A 238 23.95 2.61 13.58
CA ASP A 238 24.04 2.21 12.15
C ASP A 238 23.47 0.81 11.94
N HIS A 239 23.74 -0.13 12.84
CA HIS A 239 23.21 -1.49 12.78
C HIS A 239 21.68 -1.56 12.90
N GLU A 240 21.08 -0.91 13.91
CA GLU A 240 19.62 -0.91 14.08
C GLU A 240 18.91 -0.13 12.95
N TYR A 241 19.45 1.02 12.53
CA TYR A 241 18.82 1.82 11.50
C TYR A 241 18.97 1.24 10.09
N ARG A 242 19.97 0.39 9.83
CA ARG A 242 20.00 -0.48 8.63
C ARG A 242 18.81 -1.43 8.58
N LYS A 243 18.45 -2.05 9.70
CA LYS A 243 17.26 -2.92 9.80
C LYS A 243 15.98 -2.12 9.59
N ARG A 244 15.86 -0.96 10.23
CA ARG A 244 14.69 -0.07 10.05
C ARG A 244 14.52 0.40 8.60
N VAL A 245 15.60 0.79 7.93
CA VAL A 245 15.58 1.11 6.49
C VAL A 245 15.18 -0.10 5.66
N PHE A 246 15.77 -1.27 5.91
CA PHE A 246 15.43 -2.50 5.17
C PHE A 246 13.96 -2.87 5.30
N TRP A 247 13.42 -2.96 6.52
CA TRP A 247 12.02 -3.33 6.74
C TRP A 247 11.04 -2.27 6.23
N SER A 248 11.46 -0.99 6.18
CA SER A 248 10.70 0.05 5.51
C SER A 248 10.65 -0.15 4.00
N ILE A 249 11.78 -0.45 3.36
CA ILE A 249 11.84 -0.78 1.92
C ILE A 249 11.02 -2.04 1.63
N TYR A 250 11.17 -3.10 2.43
CA TYR A 250 10.38 -4.34 2.33
C TYR A 250 8.88 -4.04 2.33
N THR A 251 8.43 -3.21 3.27
CA THR A 251 7.02 -2.81 3.38
C THR A 251 6.55 -2.02 2.16
N TYR A 252 7.31 -1.00 1.74
CA TYR A 252 6.99 -0.20 0.56
C TYR A 252 6.90 -1.03 -0.72
N ASP A 253 7.77 -2.03 -0.88
CA ASP A 253 7.78 -2.93 -2.04
C ASP A 253 6.43 -3.67 -2.18
N ARG A 254 5.90 -4.25 -1.09
CA ARG A 254 4.60 -4.94 -1.13
C ARG A 254 3.42 -3.99 -1.28
N VAL A 255 3.44 -2.85 -0.59
CA VAL A 255 2.34 -1.87 -0.67
C VAL A 255 2.23 -1.27 -2.07
N LEU A 256 3.34 -0.77 -2.64
CA LEU A 256 3.38 -0.26 -4.01
C LEU A 256 3.03 -1.34 -5.04
N SER A 257 3.53 -2.56 -4.87
CA SER A 257 3.18 -3.70 -5.73
C SER A 257 1.68 -3.99 -5.72
N SER A 258 1.02 -3.87 -4.56
CA SER A 258 -0.44 -4.03 -4.45
C SER A 258 -1.22 -2.92 -5.18
N ILE A 259 -0.71 -1.69 -5.17
CA ILE A 259 -1.35 -0.51 -5.76
C ILE A 259 -1.33 -0.57 -7.29
N PHE A 260 -0.15 -0.87 -7.87
CA PHE A 260 -0.01 -0.98 -9.32
C PHE A 260 -0.34 -2.39 -9.85
N GLY A 261 -0.59 -3.36 -8.97
CA GLY A 261 -0.72 -4.78 -9.34
C GLY A 261 0.54 -5.37 -9.99
N ARG A 262 1.71 -4.81 -9.68
CA ARG A 262 3.01 -5.21 -10.25
C ARG A 262 3.71 -6.22 -9.31
N PRO A 263 4.67 -7.03 -9.79
CA PRO A 263 5.40 -7.96 -8.92
C PRO A 263 6.31 -7.22 -7.94
N CYS A 264 6.39 -7.73 -6.70
CA CYS A 264 7.37 -7.30 -5.70
C CYS A 264 8.80 -7.53 -6.19
N ALA A 265 9.71 -6.61 -5.88
CA ALA A 265 11.12 -6.68 -6.27
C ALA A 265 11.98 -7.50 -5.29
N LEU A 266 11.59 -7.60 -4.02
CA LEU A 266 12.25 -8.42 -2.99
C LEU A 266 11.55 -9.77 -2.84
N HIS A 267 12.28 -10.88 -2.97
CA HIS A 267 11.77 -12.23 -2.71
C HIS A 267 12.01 -12.62 -1.24
N ASP A 268 11.05 -13.30 -0.61
CA ASP A 268 11.16 -13.66 0.81
C ASP A 268 12.31 -14.65 1.06
N ASP A 269 12.50 -15.63 0.17
CA ASP A 269 13.57 -16.65 0.28
C ASP A 269 15.01 -16.08 0.22
N ASP A 270 15.20 -14.84 -0.25
CA ASP A 270 16.52 -14.19 -0.32
C ASP A 270 16.91 -13.45 0.98
N ILE A 271 15.98 -13.34 1.94
CA ILE A 271 16.07 -12.48 3.12
C ILE A 271 16.32 -13.32 4.38
N ASP A 272 17.42 -13.05 5.09
CA ASP A 272 17.68 -13.58 6.44
C ASP A 272 17.87 -12.47 7.49
N GLN A 273 17.56 -11.20 7.15
CA GLN A 273 17.60 -10.09 8.09
C GLN A 273 16.65 -10.30 9.29
N GLU A 274 17.13 -10.00 10.49
CA GLU A 274 16.34 -10.06 11.71
C GLU A 274 15.39 -8.85 11.86
N GLU A 275 14.37 -8.97 12.70
CA GLU A 275 13.46 -7.85 13.00
C GLU A 275 14.20 -6.67 13.68
N CYS A 276 13.57 -5.49 13.62
CA CYS A 276 14.06 -4.30 14.34
C CYS A 276 13.98 -4.54 15.86
N ALA A 277 14.87 -3.91 16.63
CA ALA A 277 14.77 -3.98 18.09
C ALA A 277 13.54 -3.17 18.59
N LEU A 278 12.87 -3.69 19.62
CA LEU A 278 11.80 -2.98 20.33
C LEU A 278 12.39 -1.90 21.26
N VAL A 279 12.91 -0.83 20.65
CA VAL A 279 13.59 0.28 21.31
C VAL A 279 13.13 1.63 20.77
N ASN A 280 13.03 2.63 21.64
CA ASN A 280 12.85 4.01 21.20
C ASN A 280 14.19 4.58 20.74
N ASP A 281 14.15 5.70 20.02
CA ASP A 281 15.35 6.31 19.42
C ASP A 281 16.37 6.69 20.52
N ASP A 282 15.93 7.25 21.65
CA ASP A 282 16.80 7.56 22.80
C ASP A 282 17.39 6.33 23.53
N ASP A 283 16.84 5.13 23.31
CA ASP A 283 17.35 3.87 23.85
C ASP A 283 18.50 3.27 22.98
N VAL A 284 18.86 3.92 21.86
CA VAL A 284 19.91 3.49 20.90
C VAL A 284 21.07 4.49 20.87
N SER A 285 22.28 4.01 21.15
CA SER A 285 23.52 4.79 21.11
C SER A 285 24.58 4.11 20.23
N ILE A 286 25.72 4.76 20.00
CA ILE A 286 26.82 4.15 19.24
C ILE A 286 27.35 2.89 19.97
N SER A 287 27.42 2.94 21.30
CA SER A 287 28.02 1.91 22.16
C SER A 287 27.10 0.74 22.52
N GLU A 288 25.78 0.95 22.51
CA GLU A 288 24.78 0.00 22.99
C GLU A 288 23.39 0.28 22.41
N CYS A 289 22.58 -0.77 22.30
CA CYS A 289 21.14 -0.73 22.02
C CYS A 289 20.42 -1.37 23.21
N ARG A 290 19.62 -0.59 23.95
CA ARG A 290 18.98 -1.03 25.20
C ARG A 290 17.58 -1.56 24.94
N ALA A 291 17.50 -2.80 24.44
CA ALA A 291 16.22 -3.52 24.38
C ALA A 291 15.61 -3.62 25.79
N ARG A 292 14.35 -3.22 25.94
CA ARG A 292 13.60 -3.40 27.18
C ARG A 292 13.07 -4.83 27.26
N ASP A 293 13.04 -5.40 28.46
CA ASP A 293 12.38 -6.68 28.67
C ASP A 293 10.88 -6.55 28.37
N SER A 294 10.33 -7.53 27.65
CA SER A 294 8.97 -7.52 27.09
C SER A 294 7.83 -7.54 28.11
N THR A 295 8.16 -7.49 29.41
CA THR A 295 7.21 -7.52 30.53
C THR A 295 6.56 -6.18 30.84
N GLU A 296 7.10 -5.07 30.37
CA GLU A 296 6.46 -3.75 30.49
C GLU A 296 5.72 -3.37 29.21
N ALA A 297 4.41 -3.17 29.29
CA ALA A 297 3.54 -2.68 28.21
C ALA A 297 3.77 -1.19 27.88
N SER A 298 5.03 -0.75 27.90
CA SER A 298 5.45 0.62 27.62
C SER A 298 5.43 0.91 26.12
N PHE A 299 5.14 2.16 25.75
CA PHE A 299 5.14 2.59 24.35
C PHE A 299 6.54 2.45 23.73
N CYS A 300 6.58 1.86 22.52
CA CYS A 300 7.78 1.75 21.70
C CYS A 300 7.49 2.25 20.27
N THR A 301 8.25 3.25 19.82
CA THR A 301 8.13 3.82 18.47
C THR A 301 8.36 2.81 17.35
N ALA A 302 9.29 1.86 17.54
CA ALA A 302 9.69 0.87 16.55
C ALA A 302 8.67 -0.26 16.33
N ALA A 303 7.78 -0.53 17.31
CA ALA A 303 6.82 -1.61 17.23
C ALA A 303 5.92 -1.50 15.99
N ALA A 304 5.53 -0.28 15.62
CA ALA A 304 4.69 -0.04 14.45
C ALA A 304 5.35 -0.52 13.14
N LEU A 305 6.67 -0.34 12.96
CA LEU A 305 7.38 -0.83 11.78
C LEU A 305 7.40 -2.36 11.74
N ILE A 306 7.65 -3.02 12.87
CA ILE A 306 7.71 -4.48 12.97
C ILE A 306 6.36 -5.09 12.57
N HIS A 307 5.27 -4.57 13.14
CA HIS A 307 3.92 -5.03 12.78
C HIS A 307 3.53 -4.66 11.35
N TYR A 308 3.97 -3.51 10.81
CA TYR A 308 3.74 -3.15 9.41
C TYR A 308 4.46 -4.11 8.44
N ALA A 309 5.71 -4.47 8.74
CA ALA A 309 6.48 -5.45 7.96
C ALA A 309 5.85 -6.85 7.99
N ARG A 310 5.39 -7.32 9.16
CA ARG A 310 4.64 -8.58 9.29
C ARG A 310 3.32 -8.57 8.51
N LEU A 311 2.60 -7.45 8.50
CA LEU A 311 1.40 -7.31 7.67
C LEU A 311 1.74 -7.28 6.18
N ALA A 312 2.83 -6.62 5.80
CA ALA A 312 3.33 -6.59 4.43
C ALA A 312 3.76 -7.99 3.92
N GLN A 313 4.27 -8.87 4.79
CA GLN A 313 4.48 -10.29 4.45
C GLN A 313 3.16 -10.96 4.05
N ILE A 314 2.10 -10.78 4.84
CA ILE A 314 0.76 -11.34 4.53
C ILE A 314 0.22 -10.76 3.22
N LEU A 315 0.33 -9.45 3.01
CA LEU A 315 -0.03 -8.79 1.74
C LEU A 315 0.72 -9.39 0.55
N GLY A 316 2.04 -9.64 0.68
CA GLY A 316 2.84 -10.33 -0.33
C GLY A 316 2.34 -11.74 -0.66
N MET A 317 1.86 -12.48 0.35
CA MET A 317 1.23 -13.80 0.14
C MET A 317 -0.11 -13.67 -0.59
N VAL A 318 -0.96 -12.69 -0.25
CA VAL A 318 -2.23 -12.43 -0.96
C VAL A 318 -1.96 -12.11 -2.44
N LEU A 319 -1.01 -11.22 -2.74
CA LEU A 319 -0.61 -10.89 -4.11
C LEU A 319 -0.13 -12.12 -4.89
N ARG A 320 0.69 -12.97 -4.26
CA ARG A 320 1.22 -14.19 -4.89
C ARG A 320 0.15 -15.24 -5.16
N GLU A 321 -0.80 -15.44 -4.25
CA GLU A 321 -1.82 -16.48 -4.35
C GLU A 321 -3.02 -16.11 -5.23
N PHE A 322 -3.45 -14.85 -5.24
CA PHE A 322 -4.65 -14.42 -5.96
C PHE A 322 -4.39 -13.66 -7.26
N TYR A 323 -3.24 -12.98 -7.37
CA TYR A 323 -2.97 -12.03 -8.46
C TYR A 323 -1.78 -12.42 -9.35
N SER A 324 -1.11 -13.54 -9.07
CA SER A 324 -0.09 -14.10 -9.95
C SER A 324 -0.72 -14.70 -11.23
N PRO A 325 -0.19 -14.45 -12.44
CA PRO A 325 -0.67 -15.07 -13.66
C PRO A 325 -0.68 -16.62 -13.63
N ARG A 326 0.22 -17.23 -12.85
CA ARG A 326 0.29 -18.69 -12.69
C ARG A 326 -0.86 -19.28 -11.86
N ARG A 327 -1.56 -18.46 -11.07
CA ARG A 327 -2.67 -18.88 -10.19
C ARG A 327 -4.04 -18.82 -10.86
N ARG A 328 -4.14 -18.26 -12.08
CA ARG A 328 -5.39 -18.11 -12.86
C ARG A 328 -6.17 -19.41 -13.10
N ASN A 329 -5.50 -20.56 -13.05
CA ASN A 329 -6.09 -21.89 -13.30
C ASN A 329 -6.44 -22.66 -12.01
N HIS A 330 -6.35 -22.04 -10.84
CA HIS A 330 -6.77 -22.65 -9.58
C HIS A 330 -8.30 -22.82 -9.52
N SER A 331 -8.76 -23.90 -8.89
CA SER A 331 -10.20 -24.11 -8.66
C SER A 331 -10.71 -23.16 -7.57
N LEU A 332 -12.02 -22.89 -7.57
CA LEU A 332 -12.64 -22.10 -6.50
C LEU A 332 -12.35 -22.68 -5.10
N TYR A 333 -12.41 -24.00 -4.94
CA TYR A 333 -12.09 -24.67 -3.67
C TYR A 333 -10.64 -24.41 -3.23
N SER A 334 -9.66 -24.42 -4.14
CA SER A 334 -8.27 -24.10 -3.77
C SER A 334 -8.06 -22.62 -3.46
N LEU A 335 -8.82 -21.72 -4.09
CA LEU A 335 -8.81 -20.29 -3.76
C LEU A 335 -9.48 -20.02 -2.41
N GLN A 336 -10.61 -20.67 -2.11
CA GLN A 336 -11.30 -20.63 -0.82
C GLN A 336 -10.39 -21.11 0.33
N ALA A 337 -9.72 -22.25 0.14
CA ALA A 337 -8.78 -22.78 1.15
C ALA A 337 -7.60 -21.83 1.41
N ALA A 338 -7.05 -21.19 0.36
CA ALA A 338 -6.03 -20.16 0.49
C ALA A 338 -6.55 -18.91 1.21
N ALA A 339 -7.79 -18.50 0.92
CA ALA A 339 -8.42 -17.35 1.55
C ALA A 339 -8.60 -17.54 3.06
N LEU A 340 -9.11 -18.70 3.48
CA LEU A 340 -9.28 -19.05 4.90
C LEU A 340 -7.94 -19.05 5.66
N ASN A 341 -6.86 -19.60 5.08
CA ASN A 341 -5.55 -19.57 5.75
C ASN A 341 -4.96 -18.15 5.86
N LEU A 342 -5.18 -17.30 4.85
CA LEU A 342 -4.70 -15.92 4.88
C LEU A 342 -5.55 -15.03 5.81
N GLN A 343 -6.85 -15.31 5.94
CA GLN A 343 -7.72 -14.69 6.94
C GLN A 343 -7.27 -15.05 8.37
N GLU A 344 -6.98 -16.31 8.65
CA GLU A 344 -6.43 -16.77 9.94
C GLU A 344 -5.12 -16.03 10.29
N ARG A 345 -4.22 -15.87 9.31
CA ARG A 345 -2.97 -15.11 9.48
C ARG A 345 -3.21 -13.62 9.77
N LEU A 346 -4.17 -12.99 9.09
CA LEU A 346 -4.56 -11.59 9.35
C LEU A 346 -5.09 -11.42 10.77
N LEU A 347 -6.00 -12.30 11.22
CA LEU A 347 -6.57 -12.26 12.57
C LEU A 347 -5.50 -12.53 13.64
N SER A 348 -4.61 -13.50 13.41
CA SER A 348 -3.48 -13.79 14.31
C SER A 348 -2.50 -12.61 14.40
N TRP A 349 -2.21 -11.94 13.28
CA TRP A 349 -1.42 -10.71 13.28
C TRP A 349 -2.09 -9.60 14.10
N GLN A 350 -3.40 -9.41 13.96
CA GLN A 350 -4.14 -8.39 14.70
C GLN A 350 -4.13 -8.65 16.21
N GLN A 351 -4.31 -9.91 16.62
CA GLN A 351 -4.22 -10.35 18.01
C GLN A 351 -2.80 -10.19 18.59
N SER A 352 -1.76 -10.19 17.74
CA SER A 352 -0.37 -9.96 18.16
C SER A 352 -0.03 -8.49 18.43
N LEU A 353 -0.90 -7.54 18.08
CA LEU A 353 -0.63 -6.11 18.25
C LEU A 353 -0.55 -5.71 19.73
N PRO A 354 0.46 -4.90 20.12
CA PRO A 354 0.51 -4.27 21.43
C PRO A 354 -0.77 -3.49 21.75
N ALA A 355 -1.14 -3.46 23.02
CA ALA A 355 -2.32 -2.76 23.55
C ALA A 355 -2.45 -1.29 23.10
N TYR A 356 -1.35 -0.59 22.84
CA TYR A 356 -1.35 0.81 22.37
C TYR A 356 -1.38 0.96 20.83
N LEU A 357 -1.19 -0.13 20.07
CA LEU A 357 -1.42 -0.17 18.62
C LEU A 357 -2.79 -0.79 18.25
N ASN A 358 -3.50 -1.34 19.24
CA ASN A 358 -4.83 -1.91 19.11
C ASN A 358 -5.84 -1.05 19.88
N TYR A 359 -6.96 -0.67 19.26
CA TYR A 359 -7.91 0.33 19.81
C TYR A 359 -8.65 -0.15 21.07
N LEU A 360 -8.53 -1.43 21.42
CA LEU A 360 -9.22 -2.08 22.54
C LEU A 360 -8.82 -1.56 23.94
N SER A 361 -7.65 -0.93 24.11
CA SER A 361 -7.10 -0.66 25.46
C SER A 361 -7.21 0.79 25.93
N LEU A 362 -7.13 1.78 25.02
CA LEU A 362 -7.17 3.20 25.38
C LEU A 362 -7.88 4.01 24.28
N PRO A 363 -8.74 4.99 24.63
CA PRO A 363 -9.38 5.84 23.63
C PRO A 363 -8.30 6.63 22.87
N PRO A 364 -8.34 6.67 21.52
CA PRO A 364 -7.29 7.31 20.71
C PRO A 364 -6.98 8.77 21.08
N SER A 365 -7.97 9.50 21.62
CA SER A 365 -7.80 10.88 22.12
C SER A 365 -6.86 11.03 23.33
N ALA A 366 -6.48 9.93 24.00
CA ALA A 366 -5.47 9.91 25.05
C ALA A 366 -4.05 9.63 24.51
N MET A 367 -3.91 9.29 23.22
CA MET A 367 -2.64 8.94 22.58
C MET A 367 -2.00 10.14 21.88
N SER A 368 -0.68 10.10 21.63
CA SER A 368 -0.01 11.12 20.82
C SER A 368 -0.43 11.04 19.34
N THR A 369 -0.28 12.14 18.60
CA THR A 369 -0.53 12.20 17.14
C THR A 369 0.21 11.10 16.38
N MET A 370 1.48 10.87 16.73
CA MET A 370 2.31 9.81 16.17
C MET A 370 1.66 8.42 16.33
N ILE A 371 1.20 8.07 17.53
CA ILE A 371 0.54 6.78 17.82
C ILE A 371 -0.75 6.65 17.00
N GLN A 372 -1.61 7.68 17.02
CA GLN A 372 -2.87 7.67 16.27
C GLN A 372 -2.63 7.45 14.75
N ARG A 373 -1.57 8.05 14.18
CA ARG A 373 -1.17 7.83 12.78
C ARG A 373 -0.55 6.45 12.51
N GLN A 374 0.23 5.91 13.45
CA GLN A 374 0.74 4.53 13.36
C GLN A 374 -0.42 3.53 13.34
N MET A 375 -1.33 3.63 14.31
CA MET A 375 -2.54 2.83 14.44
C MET A 375 -3.39 2.86 13.16
N CYS A 376 -3.69 4.07 12.66
CA CYS A 376 -4.50 4.23 11.46
C CYS A 376 -3.82 3.65 10.20
N THR A 377 -2.50 3.84 10.04
CA THR A 377 -1.74 3.23 8.93
C THR A 377 -1.89 1.71 8.94
N LEU A 378 -1.68 1.08 10.10
CA LEU A 378 -1.79 -0.38 10.25
C LEU A 378 -3.22 -0.88 9.96
N LYS A 379 -4.25 -0.17 10.45
CA LYS A 379 -5.66 -0.47 10.15
C LYS A 379 -5.99 -0.37 8.66
N LEU A 380 -5.58 0.72 8.00
CA LEU A 380 -5.82 0.93 6.58
C LEU A 380 -5.10 -0.13 5.73
N THR A 381 -3.87 -0.52 6.09
CA THR A 381 -3.19 -1.63 5.41
C THR A 381 -3.88 -2.97 5.65
N PHE A 382 -4.39 -3.21 6.87
CA PHE A 382 -5.13 -4.45 7.17
C PHE A 382 -6.40 -4.55 6.32
N ALA A 383 -7.20 -3.49 6.34
CA ALA A 383 -8.43 -3.42 5.56
C ALA A 383 -8.17 -3.51 4.04
N HIS A 384 -7.14 -2.83 3.52
CA HIS A 384 -6.73 -2.97 2.11
C HIS A 384 -6.26 -4.39 1.76
N THR A 385 -5.55 -5.06 2.67
CA THR A 385 -5.14 -6.47 2.49
C THR A 385 -6.35 -7.40 2.46
N SER A 386 -7.35 -7.18 3.33
CA SER A 386 -8.63 -7.89 3.32
C SER A 386 -9.43 -7.63 2.04
N LEU A 387 -9.48 -6.39 1.54
CA LEU A 387 -10.10 -6.08 0.25
C LEU A 387 -9.47 -6.87 -0.89
N LEU A 388 -8.14 -6.96 -0.94
CA LEU A 388 -7.43 -7.77 -1.94
C LEU A 388 -7.61 -9.28 -1.74
N LEU A 389 -7.87 -9.74 -0.52
CA LEU A 389 -8.16 -11.15 -0.23
C LEU A 389 -9.52 -11.57 -0.82
N TYR A 390 -10.54 -10.70 -0.76
CA TYR A 390 -11.92 -11.06 -1.10
C TYR A 390 -12.39 -10.58 -2.48
N ARG A 391 -11.83 -9.50 -3.03
CA ARG A 391 -12.15 -9.01 -4.40
C ARG A 391 -12.10 -10.06 -5.52
N PRO A 392 -11.15 -11.02 -5.56
CA PRO A 392 -11.12 -12.04 -6.61
C PRO A 392 -12.41 -12.86 -6.71
N PHE A 393 -13.10 -13.06 -5.58
CA PHE A 393 -14.37 -13.79 -5.52
C PHE A 393 -15.53 -12.95 -6.07
N MET A 394 -15.55 -11.63 -5.82
CA MET A 394 -16.52 -10.72 -6.48
C MET A 394 -16.30 -10.66 -8.00
N LEU A 395 -15.05 -10.68 -8.47
CA LEU A 395 -14.77 -10.78 -9.91
C LEU A 395 -15.11 -12.17 -10.48
N TYR A 396 -15.28 -13.20 -9.64
CA TYR A 396 -15.74 -14.52 -10.07
C TYR A 396 -17.26 -14.58 -10.20
N SER A 397 -18.04 -14.00 -9.28
CA SER A 397 -19.51 -14.00 -9.38
C SER A 397 -19.99 -13.35 -10.68
N ILE A 398 -19.33 -12.27 -11.13
CA ILE A 398 -19.58 -11.63 -12.44
C ILE A 398 -19.35 -12.60 -13.63
N ARG A 399 -18.43 -13.57 -13.52
CA ARG A 399 -18.02 -14.45 -14.63
C ARG A 399 -18.89 -15.70 -14.79
N ALA A 400 -19.78 -15.99 -13.84
CA ALA A 400 -20.38 -17.30 -13.71
C ALA A 400 -21.60 -17.51 -14.64
N ASN A 401 -21.33 -17.82 -15.91
CA ASN A 401 -22.34 -18.34 -16.86
C ASN A 401 -22.67 -19.83 -16.66
N ALA A 402 -22.22 -20.44 -15.55
CA ALA A 402 -22.35 -21.87 -15.27
C ALA A 402 -22.94 -22.09 -13.87
N GLN A 403 -23.61 -23.22 -13.65
CA GLN A 403 -24.11 -23.62 -12.33
C GLN A 403 -22.94 -23.78 -11.35
N ILE A 404 -22.76 -22.79 -10.48
CA ILE A 404 -21.86 -22.87 -9.33
C ILE A 404 -22.48 -23.83 -8.31
N PRO A 405 -21.71 -24.75 -7.69
CA PRO A 405 -22.17 -25.50 -6.52
C PRO A 405 -22.65 -24.55 -5.42
N HIS A 406 -23.79 -24.86 -4.79
CA HIS A 406 -24.46 -23.95 -3.84
C HIS A 406 -23.58 -23.58 -2.62
N ASP A 407 -22.72 -24.49 -2.18
CA ASP A 407 -21.70 -24.24 -1.14
C ASP A 407 -20.68 -23.16 -1.55
N LEU A 408 -20.29 -23.13 -2.82
CA LEU A 408 -19.42 -22.11 -3.37
C LEU A 408 -20.16 -20.80 -3.64
N GLU A 409 -21.43 -20.85 -4.04
CA GLU A 409 -22.29 -19.66 -4.18
C GLU A 409 -22.44 -18.92 -2.84
N VAL A 410 -22.74 -19.64 -1.76
CA VAL A 410 -22.78 -19.09 -0.38
C VAL A 410 -21.44 -18.50 0.03
N TRP A 411 -20.32 -19.14 -0.34
CA TRP A 411 -18.97 -18.59 -0.09
C TRP A 411 -18.70 -17.29 -0.86
N LEU A 412 -19.13 -17.19 -2.13
CA LEU A 412 -18.97 -15.96 -2.92
C LEU A 412 -19.76 -14.80 -2.31
N GLY A 413 -21.00 -15.03 -1.87
CA GLY A 413 -21.78 -14.04 -1.13
C GLY A 413 -21.07 -13.58 0.15
N LYS A 414 -20.53 -14.52 0.94
CA LYS A 414 -19.75 -14.21 2.15
C LYS A 414 -18.48 -13.39 1.85
N CYS A 415 -17.83 -13.60 0.71
CA CYS A 415 -16.71 -12.76 0.28
C CYS A 415 -17.14 -11.35 -0.14
N GLY A 416 -18.37 -11.18 -0.67
CA GLY A 416 -18.98 -9.87 -0.87
C GLY A 416 -19.13 -9.13 0.45
N ASP A 417 -19.76 -9.76 1.44
CA ASP A 417 -19.95 -9.23 2.80
C ASP A 417 -18.63 -8.82 3.47
N LEU A 418 -17.62 -9.71 3.44
CA LEU A 418 -16.29 -9.43 4.01
C LEU A 418 -15.54 -8.31 3.24
N SER A 419 -15.84 -8.10 1.96
CA SER A 419 -15.33 -6.96 1.20
C SER A 419 -15.99 -5.65 1.63
N VAL A 420 -17.30 -5.67 1.93
CA VAL A 420 -18.03 -4.51 2.48
C VAL A 420 -17.54 -4.16 3.89
N GLU A 421 -17.36 -5.15 4.76
CA GLU A 421 -16.81 -4.95 6.11
C GLU A 421 -15.42 -4.28 6.04
N ALA A 422 -14.52 -4.81 5.21
CA ALA A 422 -13.19 -4.23 5.02
C ALA A 422 -13.25 -2.80 4.44
N ALA A 423 -14.16 -2.51 3.51
CA ALA A 423 -14.36 -1.16 3.00
C ALA A 423 -14.92 -0.20 4.08
N ASN A 424 -15.85 -0.67 4.92
CA ASN A 424 -16.42 0.13 6.01
C ASN A 424 -15.37 0.49 7.08
N VAL A 425 -14.42 -0.40 7.38
CA VAL A 425 -13.27 -0.08 8.24
C VAL A 425 -12.44 1.07 7.65
N VAL A 426 -12.20 1.08 6.33
CA VAL A 426 -11.49 2.20 5.67
C VAL A 426 -12.29 3.50 5.79
N VAL A 427 -13.58 3.48 5.48
CA VAL A 427 -14.45 4.68 5.55
C VAL A 427 -14.47 5.26 6.96
N ALA A 428 -14.66 4.43 7.99
CA ALA A 428 -14.69 4.86 9.38
C ALA A 428 -13.34 5.44 9.85
N GLU A 429 -12.21 4.83 9.47
CA GLU A 429 -10.88 5.37 9.80
C GLU A 429 -10.58 6.68 9.07
N CYS A 430 -11.03 6.83 7.81
CA CYS A 430 -10.88 8.07 7.06
C CYS A 430 -11.69 9.22 7.70
N GLN A 431 -12.95 8.93 8.10
CA GLN A 431 -13.78 9.88 8.84
C GLN A 431 -13.14 10.26 10.19
N TYR A 432 -12.65 9.27 10.95
CA TYR A 432 -11.95 9.49 12.21
C TYR A 432 -10.69 10.37 12.05
N LEU A 433 -9.88 10.13 11.01
CA LEU A 433 -8.71 10.97 10.70
C LEU A 433 -9.10 12.43 10.40
N TYR A 434 -10.19 12.63 9.66
CA TYR A 434 -10.72 13.93 9.28
C TYR A 434 -11.23 14.70 10.51
N GLU A 435 -12.13 14.10 11.29
CA GLU A 435 -12.73 14.70 12.49
C GLU A 435 -11.69 15.09 13.55
N ARG A 436 -10.58 14.34 13.65
CA ARG A 436 -9.50 14.60 14.61
C ARG A 436 -8.43 15.56 14.09
N GLY A 437 -8.48 15.99 12.83
CA GLY A 437 -7.41 16.78 12.21
C GLY A 437 -6.08 16.03 12.09
N LEU A 438 -6.09 14.71 12.27
CA LEU A 438 -4.94 13.82 12.03
C LEU A 438 -4.64 13.65 10.54
N PHE A 439 -5.64 13.96 9.71
CA PHE A 439 -5.51 14.07 8.26
C PHE A 439 -4.62 15.25 7.86
N SER A 440 -3.31 15.03 7.90
CA SER A 440 -2.36 15.78 7.09
C SER A 440 -2.82 15.68 5.62
N ARG A 441 -3.16 16.81 5.00
CA ARG A 441 -4.03 16.93 3.81
C ARG A 441 -3.58 16.25 2.51
N VAL A 442 -2.52 15.45 2.57
CA VAL A 442 -1.85 14.84 1.40
C VAL A 442 -1.31 13.43 1.73
N PHE A 443 -1.90 12.70 2.68
CA PHE A 443 -1.42 11.35 3.03
C PHE A 443 -1.83 10.33 1.96
N TRP A 444 -0.94 10.13 0.98
CA TRP A 444 -1.21 9.40 -0.27
C TRP A 444 -1.89 8.03 -0.10
N PHE A 445 -1.53 7.26 0.93
CA PHE A 445 -2.07 5.92 1.16
C PHE A 445 -3.53 5.94 1.63
N VAL A 446 -3.96 6.98 2.35
CA VAL A 446 -5.35 7.15 2.78
C VAL A 446 -6.24 7.40 1.56
N ASN A 447 -5.83 8.33 0.69
CA ASN A 447 -6.55 8.64 -0.55
C ASN A 447 -6.72 7.38 -1.42
N TYR A 448 -5.67 6.57 -1.57
CA TYR A 448 -5.75 5.30 -2.30
C TYR A 448 -6.62 4.24 -1.60
N ALA A 449 -6.49 4.07 -0.28
CA ALA A 449 -7.29 3.11 0.47
C ALA A 449 -8.79 3.47 0.39
N GLN A 450 -9.14 4.74 0.57
CA GLN A 450 -10.51 5.25 0.46
C GLN A 450 -11.05 5.09 -0.97
N PHE A 451 -10.24 5.38 -1.99
CA PHE A 451 -10.59 5.10 -3.39
C PHE A 451 -10.92 3.63 -3.63
N ALA A 452 -10.05 2.74 -3.14
CA ALA A 452 -10.22 1.30 -3.25
C ALA A 452 -11.49 0.82 -2.51
N ALA A 453 -11.76 1.36 -1.31
CA ALA A 453 -12.93 1.02 -0.50
C ALA A 453 -14.25 1.48 -1.16
N ILE A 454 -14.38 2.76 -1.54
CA ILE A 454 -15.60 3.29 -2.19
C ILE A 454 -15.88 2.57 -3.50
N GLY A 455 -14.85 2.33 -4.32
CA GLY A 455 -14.98 1.51 -5.53
C GLY A 455 -15.50 0.09 -5.23
N THR A 456 -15.11 -0.50 -4.09
CA THR A 456 -15.61 -1.82 -3.66
C THR A 456 -17.08 -1.77 -3.20
N LEU A 457 -17.49 -0.73 -2.49
CA LEU A 457 -18.88 -0.56 -2.04
C LEU A 457 -19.83 -0.34 -3.21
N TYR A 458 -19.47 0.55 -4.16
CA TYR A 458 -20.23 0.70 -5.40
C TYR A 458 -20.30 -0.61 -6.16
N MET A 459 -19.20 -1.36 -6.23
CA MET A 459 -19.24 -2.65 -6.90
C MET A 459 -20.17 -3.65 -6.25
N HIS A 460 -20.12 -3.79 -4.93
CA HIS A 460 -21.02 -4.67 -4.22
C HIS A 460 -22.49 -4.31 -4.47
N SER A 461 -22.83 -3.01 -4.48
CA SER A 461 -24.20 -2.53 -4.68
C SER A 461 -24.82 -2.86 -6.04
N CYS A 462 -24.01 -3.17 -7.06
CA CYS A 462 -24.50 -3.59 -8.38
C CYS A 462 -24.65 -5.11 -8.53
N LEU A 463 -23.87 -5.89 -7.78
CA LEU A 463 -23.78 -7.35 -7.96
C LEU A 463 -24.77 -8.11 -7.08
N TRP A 464 -25.10 -7.57 -5.92
CA TRP A 464 -26.04 -8.15 -4.98
C TRP A 464 -27.13 -7.13 -4.64
N PRO A 465 -28.41 -7.54 -4.59
CA PRO A 465 -29.48 -6.71 -4.05
C PRO A 465 -29.09 -6.18 -2.67
N ASP A 466 -29.43 -4.92 -2.36
CA ASP A 466 -28.90 -4.20 -1.19
C ASP A 466 -29.89 -4.18 -0.01
N PRO A 467 -29.77 -5.08 0.99
CA PRO A 467 -30.51 -5.00 2.25
C PRO A 467 -29.79 -4.16 3.33
N ARG A 468 -28.64 -3.53 3.02
CA ARG A 468 -27.69 -2.97 4.00
C ARG A 468 -27.30 -1.52 3.73
N ASN A 469 -28.00 -0.83 2.83
CA ASN A 469 -27.69 0.53 2.37
C ASN A 469 -26.20 0.70 1.98
N VAL A 470 -25.57 -0.35 1.43
CA VAL A 470 -24.16 -0.35 0.98
C VAL A 470 -23.91 0.79 0.00
N ARG A 471 -24.91 1.09 -0.84
CA ARG A 471 -24.88 2.23 -1.75
C ARG A 471 -24.81 3.58 -1.03
N GLU A 472 -25.63 3.77 -0.01
CA GLU A 472 -25.69 5.01 0.78
C GLU A 472 -24.37 5.28 1.50
N VAL A 473 -23.74 4.22 2.05
CA VAL A 473 -22.40 4.32 2.66
C VAL A 473 -21.36 4.76 1.64
N ALA A 474 -21.39 4.23 0.41
CA ALA A 474 -20.50 4.64 -0.67
C ALA A 474 -20.71 6.11 -1.06
N ASP A 475 -21.96 6.55 -1.23
CA ASP A 475 -22.32 7.92 -1.59
C ASP A 475 -21.93 8.93 -0.49
N ASN A 476 -22.13 8.59 0.79
CA ASN A 476 -21.69 9.39 1.93
C ASN A 476 -20.16 9.47 2.01
N ALA A 477 -19.46 8.35 1.82
CA ALA A 477 -17.99 8.31 1.83
C ALA A 477 -17.38 9.07 0.64
N LEU A 478 -18.06 9.12 -0.51
CA LEU A 478 -17.68 9.90 -1.68
C LEU A 478 -17.89 11.41 -1.45
N ALA A 479 -19.02 11.79 -0.84
CA ALA A 479 -19.29 13.19 -0.48
C ALA A 479 -18.26 13.75 0.52
N GLN A 480 -17.70 12.88 1.37
CA GLN A 480 -16.62 13.20 2.32
C GLN A 480 -15.21 12.93 1.77
N PHE A 481 -15.05 12.60 0.49
CA PHE A 481 -13.74 12.29 -0.06
C PHE A 481 -12.81 13.52 0.02
N PRO A 482 -11.60 13.39 0.59
CA PRO A 482 -10.71 14.52 0.78
C PRO A 482 -10.15 15.00 -0.56
N VAL A 483 -10.75 16.06 -1.10
CA VAL A 483 -10.12 16.87 -2.15
C VAL A 483 -9.12 17.79 -1.46
N GLY A 484 -7.83 17.58 -1.70
CA GLY A 484 -6.81 18.45 -1.13
C GLY A 484 -6.87 19.88 -1.66
N VAL A 485 -5.99 20.73 -1.09
CA VAL A 485 -5.81 22.13 -1.48
C VAL A 485 -5.50 22.24 -2.98
N ASP A 486 -5.77 23.39 -3.62
CA ASP A 486 -5.35 23.71 -4.99
C ASP A 486 -3.94 23.17 -5.30
N GLY A 487 -3.88 22.07 -6.07
CA GLY A 487 -2.64 21.33 -6.36
C GLY A 487 -2.59 19.86 -5.90
N ASP A 488 -3.54 19.34 -5.12
CA ASP A 488 -3.66 17.88 -4.85
C ASP A 488 -4.32 17.15 -6.02
N LEU A 489 -3.49 16.78 -6.99
CA LEU A 489 -3.91 16.17 -8.24
C LEU A 489 -4.26 14.67 -8.09
N ILE A 490 -3.78 13.98 -7.05
CA ILE A 490 -4.20 12.60 -6.73
C ILE A 490 -5.64 12.59 -6.20
N GLY A 491 -5.93 13.40 -5.17
CA GLY A 491 -7.24 13.40 -4.52
C GLY A 491 -8.37 13.77 -5.48
N GLN A 492 -8.12 14.78 -6.33
CA GLN A 492 -9.02 15.21 -7.39
C GLN A 492 -9.31 14.09 -8.39
N ARG A 493 -8.26 13.44 -8.92
CA ARG A 493 -8.36 12.34 -9.89
C ARG A 493 -9.12 11.12 -9.33
N TYR A 494 -8.85 10.70 -8.10
CA TYR A 494 -9.62 9.62 -7.48
C TYR A 494 -11.11 9.99 -7.32
N LEU A 495 -11.41 11.23 -6.93
CA LEU A 495 -12.79 11.70 -6.83
C LEU A 495 -13.50 11.71 -8.21
N GLU A 496 -12.82 12.15 -9.27
CA GLU A 496 -13.39 12.15 -10.64
C GLU A 496 -13.74 10.73 -11.10
N ILE A 497 -12.83 9.77 -10.94
CA ILE A 497 -13.05 8.36 -11.29
C ILE A 497 -14.22 7.76 -10.47
N LEU A 498 -14.31 8.10 -9.18
CA LEU A 498 -15.39 7.60 -8.32
C LEU A 498 -16.76 8.25 -8.63
N LYS A 499 -16.80 9.51 -9.06
CA LYS A 499 -18.03 10.17 -9.54
C LYS A 499 -18.52 9.54 -10.84
N GLU A 500 -17.62 9.28 -11.79
CA GLU A 500 -17.96 8.55 -13.00
C GLU A 500 -18.47 7.14 -12.65
N LEU A 501 -17.82 6.43 -11.72
CA LEU A 501 -18.31 5.15 -11.21
C LEU A 501 -19.70 5.28 -10.54
N GLN A 502 -19.94 6.31 -9.74
CA GLN A 502 -21.22 6.59 -9.08
C GLN A 502 -22.36 6.74 -10.10
N GLU A 503 -22.15 7.53 -11.16
CA GLU A 503 -23.14 7.72 -12.23
C GLU A 503 -23.40 6.44 -13.03
N LEU A 504 -22.33 5.74 -13.44
CA LEU A 504 -22.42 4.49 -14.19
C LEU A 504 -23.22 3.42 -13.44
N THR A 505 -23.01 3.31 -12.13
CA THR A 505 -23.66 2.30 -11.28
C THR A 505 -25.12 2.62 -10.94
N LEU A 506 -25.59 3.86 -11.16
CA LEU A 506 -27.03 4.19 -11.09
C LEU A 506 -27.82 3.67 -12.31
N GLY A 507 -27.16 3.54 -13.46
CA GLY A 507 -27.77 3.04 -14.69
C GLY A 507 -27.88 1.51 -14.76
N PHE A 508 -27.28 0.78 -13.83
CA PHE A 508 -27.20 -0.68 -13.87
C PHE A 508 -28.40 -1.34 -13.19
N SER A 509 -29.27 -1.98 -13.98
CA SER A 509 -30.30 -2.88 -13.49
C SER A 509 -29.95 -4.33 -13.80
N LEU A 510 -30.10 -5.22 -12.81
CA LEU A 510 -29.94 -6.69 -12.97
C LEU A 510 -30.83 -7.31 -14.07
N LEU A 511 -31.81 -6.57 -14.58
CA LEU A 511 -32.70 -6.96 -15.68
C LEU A 511 -32.04 -6.90 -17.08
N ASP A 512 -30.93 -6.16 -17.25
CA ASP A 512 -30.23 -6.07 -18.54
C ASP A 512 -29.21 -7.20 -18.76
N VAL A 513 -28.89 -7.98 -17.73
CA VAL A 513 -28.16 -9.25 -17.88
C VAL A 513 -29.18 -10.33 -18.20
N GLY A 514 -29.02 -10.99 -19.36
CA GLY A 514 -30.02 -11.90 -19.92
C GLY A 514 -30.46 -13.04 -18.98
N PRO A 515 -31.62 -13.68 -19.24
CA PRO A 515 -32.47 -14.37 -18.25
C PRO A 515 -31.90 -15.62 -17.52
N ASN A 516 -30.60 -15.89 -17.61
CA ASN A 516 -29.91 -16.97 -16.88
C ASN A 516 -29.15 -16.48 -15.63
N SER A 517 -29.11 -15.17 -15.33
CA SER A 517 -28.44 -14.60 -14.15
C SER A 517 -29.38 -14.25 -12.98
N ALA A 518 -30.65 -14.65 -13.04
CA ALA A 518 -31.61 -14.40 -11.97
C ALA A 518 -31.31 -15.26 -10.74
N LEU A 519 -30.63 -14.68 -9.75
CA LEU A 519 -30.42 -15.24 -8.42
C LEU A 519 -31.76 -15.34 -7.66
N SER A 520 -32.54 -16.40 -7.92
CA SER A 520 -33.77 -16.68 -7.16
C SER A 520 -33.43 -17.31 -5.80
N LEU A 521 -33.08 -16.47 -4.82
CA LEU A 521 -32.95 -16.84 -3.42
C LEU A 521 -34.34 -17.07 -2.78
N ASP A 522 -34.96 -18.19 -3.13
CA ASP A 522 -36.21 -18.64 -2.50
C ASP A 522 -35.96 -19.80 -1.54
N SER A 523 -36.47 -19.67 -0.31
CA SER A 523 -36.45 -20.66 0.79
C SER A 523 -35.09 -21.01 1.45
N MET A 524 -34.56 -20.09 2.27
CA MET A 524 -33.58 -20.45 3.31
C MET A 524 -34.23 -21.37 4.39
N SER A 525 -34.05 -22.68 4.25
CA SER A 525 -34.37 -23.67 5.28
C SER A 525 -33.23 -23.79 6.30
N ALA A 526 -33.38 -23.18 7.47
CA ALA A 526 -32.40 -23.26 8.56
C ALA A 526 -32.24 -24.68 9.12
N LYS A 527 -31.21 -25.42 8.65
CA LYS A 527 -30.57 -26.57 9.34
C LYS A 527 -29.31 -27.03 8.60
N GLY A 528 -28.17 -26.41 8.90
CA GLY A 528 -26.87 -26.80 8.36
C GLY A 528 -25.66 -25.92 8.72
N ILE A 529 -25.85 -24.87 9.53
CA ILE A 529 -24.93 -23.71 9.59
C ILE A 529 -24.18 -23.58 10.94
N SER A 530 -24.36 -24.51 11.89
CA SER A 530 -23.94 -24.30 13.29
C SER A 530 -22.45 -24.47 13.63
N VAL A 531 -21.56 -24.61 12.65
CA VAL A 531 -20.10 -24.76 12.88
C VAL A 531 -19.29 -23.68 12.15
N PHE A 532 -19.86 -23.04 11.12
CA PHE A 532 -19.18 -22.02 10.31
C PHE A 532 -19.59 -20.58 10.64
N ASP A 533 -20.73 -20.37 11.30
CA ASP A 533 -21.08 -19.04 11.82
C ASP A 533 -20.27 -18.69 13.08
N ASP A 534 -20.04 -19.65 13.97
CA ASP A 534 -19.33 -19.42 15.23
C ASP A 534 -17.87 -18.96 15.07
N LEU A 535 -17.23 -19.27 13.94
CA LEU A 535 -15.86 -18.86 13.62
C LEU A 535 -15.76 -17.51 12.88
N LEU A 536 -16.85 -17.02 12.31
CA LEU A 536 -16.83 -15.91 11.34
C LEU A 536 -17.80 -14.77 11.67
N MET A 537 -18.80 -14.98 12.54
CA MET A 537 -19.77 -13.97 12.97
C MET A 537 -19.62 -13.57 14.45
N ASN A 538 -18.92 -14.36 15.28
CA ASN A 538 -18.71 -14.06 16.71
C ASN A 538 -17.61 -13.02 16.98
N TYR A 539 -16.84 -12.61 15.98
CA TYR A 539 -15.88 -11.50 16.10
C TYR A 539 -16.59 -10.17 15.84
N GLY A 540 -17.46 -9.77 16.77
CA GLY A 540 -18.04 -8.42 16.78
C GLY A 540 -16.93 -7.36 16.80
N ASP A 541 -17.11 -6.30 16.01
CA ASP A 541 -16.14 -5.22 15.72
C ASP A 541 -14.67 -5.57 16.08
N PRO A 542 -13.89 -6.09 15.12
CA PRO A 542 -12.53 -6.57 15.38
C PRO A 542 -11.59 -5.54 16.03
N TRP A 543 -11.92 -4.25 15.94
CA TRP A 543 -11.13 -3.14 16.50
C TRP A 543 -11.80 -2.44 17.69
N GLY A 544 -12.95 -2.91 18.16
CA GLY A 544 -13.72 -2.30 19.24
C GLY A 544 -14.26 -0.89 18.91
N THR A 545 -14.38 -0.53 17.62
CA THR A 545 -14.86 0.78 17.18
C THR A 545 -16.37 1.01 17.34
N GLY A 546 -17.12 0.02 17.81
CA GLY A 546 -18.58 0.09 18.00
C GLY A 546 -19.41 -0.06 16.72
N ILE A 547 -18.77 -0.23 15.55
CA ILE A 547 -19.43 -0.30 14.24
C ILE A 547 -20.40 -1.48 14.20
N GLY A 548 -20.01 -2.64 14.75
CA GLY A 548 -20.85 -3.83 14.77
C GLY A 548 -22.20 -3.68 15.49
N ALA A 549 -22.36 -2.69 16.39
CA ALA A 549 -23.60 -2.48 17.14
C ALA A 549 -24.67 -1.67 16.37
N LEU A 550 -24.26 -0.92 15.34
CA LEU A 550 -25.18 -0.12 14.51
C LEU A 550 -25.96 -0.95 13.48
N TRP A 551 -25.53 -2.19 13.21
CA TRP A 551 -26.05 -3.01 12.11
C TRP A 551 -26.79 -4.27 12.55
N THR A 552 -27.05 -4.46 13.85
CA THR A 552 -27.65 -5.70 14.39
C THR A 552 -29.02 -5.58 15.05
N ASN A 553 -29.68 -4.42 15.03
CA ASN A 553 -31.09 -4.30 15.46
C ASN A 553 -31.82 -3.16 14.74
N ALA A 554 -32.48 -3.49 13.64
CA ALA A 554 -33.65 -2.76 13.16
C ALA A 554 -34.89 -3.60 13.46
N ASP A 555 -35.35 -3.60 14.72
CA ASP A 555 -36.79 -3.54 15.04
C ASP A 555 -37.06 -3.38 16.55
N ASN A 556 -38.08 -2.56 16.81
CA ASN A 556 -38.88 -2.36 18.03
C ASN A 556 -38.35 -1.66 19.32
N ASP A 557 -39.20 -0.70 19.72
CA ASP A 557 -39.56 -0.23 21.07
C ASP A 557 -38.65 0.75 21.86
N GLY A 558 -39.12 2.01 21.90
CA GLY A 558 -39.16 2.77 23.17
C GLY A 558 -38.20 3.96 23.33
N LEU A 559 -38.48 5.09 22.68
CA LEU A 559 -37.91 6.39 23.06
C LEU A 559 -38.50 6.90 24.39
N PRO A 560 -37.69 7.24 25.41
CA PRO A 560 -38.11 8.15 26.47
C PRO A 560 -37.77 9.60 26.09
N HIS A 561 -38.74 10.49 26.16
CA HIS A 561 -38.53 11.93 26.02
C HIS A 561 -37.61 12.48 27.13
N ILE A 562 -36.73 13.41 26.77
CA ILE A 562 -36.13 14.37 27.69
C ILE A 562 -36.28 15.77 27.08
N GLU A 563 -37.09 16.60 27.73
CA GLU A 563 -37.13 18.05 27.63
C GLU A 563 -37.12 18.62 29.07
N PRO A 564 -36.66 19.86 29.30
CA PRO A 564 -35.50 20.54 28.69
C PRO A 564 -34.34 20.73 29.68
#